data_AF-A0A2D6IN40-F1
#
_entry.id   AF-A0A2D6IN40-F1
#
_cell.length_a   1.000
_cell.length_b   1.000
_cell.length_c   1.000
_cell.angle_alpha   90.00
_cell.angle_beta   90.00
_cell.angle_gamma   90.00
#
_symmetry.space_group_name_H-M   'P 1'
#
loop_
_entity.id
_entity.type
_entity.pdbx_description
1 polymer ?
#
loop_
_entity_poly.entity_id
_entity_poly.type
_entity_poly.pdbx_seq_one_letter_code
_entity_poly.pdbx_strand_id
1 'polypeptide(L)'
;APLRELADAHGLLLIEDMAHSLRGGAAPLVGHIGVLSFGRDKIISSVFGGAVVTHDTALLTKIERAQAALALPPRGWVAQQLLHPLLMAIVKRWYFMGLGKWILVAAQRLRLLSKAVALRERAGAPPIFHHWRYSPALAVLLVGQLAKLDTFTQRRITTVNQYAERIAAVRGWRDLPLLRVPLRVKEKTALLLQARDEQLMLGDWYRVAVEPCSLEQLELVGYVPGSCPRAEIAAREVINLPTHPTMHPTEAQQVINFLREHGNISS
;
A
#
# COMPACT_ATOMS: atom_id res chain seq x y z
N ALA A 1 -4.45 -23.22 11.81
CA ALA A 1 -4.10 -22.66 10.48
C ALA A 1 -2.69 -23.13 10.15
N PRO A 2 -2.42 -23.63 8.93
CA PRO A 2 -1.20 -24.41 8.65
C PRO A 2 0.12 -23.71 9.04
N LEU A 3 0.22 -22.40 8.80
CA LEU A 3 1.41 -21.62 9.19
C LEU A 3 1.56 -21.43 10.70
N ARG A 4 0.44 -21.33 11.43
CA ARG A 4 0.45 -21.19 12.89
C ARG A 4 0.93 -22.48 13.55
N GLU A 5 0.37 -23.61 13.12
CA GLU A 5 0.76 -24.94 13.60
C GLU A 5 2.25 -25.22 13.34
N LEU A 6 2.75 -24.85 12.16
CA LEU A 6 4.17 -24.98 11.81
C LEU A 6 5.06 -24.12 12.73
N ALA A 7 4.66 -22.87 12.97
CA ALA A 7 5.41 -21.96 13.83
C ALA A 7 5.46 -22.49 15.27
N ASP A 8 4.32 -22.91 15.81
CA ASP A 8 4.20 -23.45 17.17
C ASP A 8 5.07 -24.71 17.35
N ALA A 9 5.06 -25.61 16.37
CA ALA A 9 5.87 -26.84 16.38
C ALA A 9 7.39 -26.59 16.43
N HIS A 10 7.84 -25.42 15.98
CA HIS A 10 9.25 -25.02 15.96
C HIS A 10 9.59 -23.94 16.99
N GLY A 11 8.65 -23.58 17.88
CA GLY A 11 8.85 -22.50 18.84
C GLY A 11 9.09 -21.12 18.20
N LEU A 12 8.54 -20.90 17.00
CA LEU A 12 8.69 -19.66 16.25
C LEU A 12 7.49 -18.72 16.46
N LEU A 13 7.77 -17.41 16.43
CA LEU A 13 6.70 -16.40 16.38
C LEU A 13 6.20 -16.24 14.95
N LEU A 14 4.88 -16.37 14.80
CA LEU A 14 4.18 -16.02 13.56
C LEU A 14 3.72 -14.55 13.60
N ILE A 15 4.36 -13.71 12.77
CA ILE A 15 4.02 -12.30 12.59
C ILE A 15 3.25 -12.14 11.27
N GLU A 16 2.06 -11.57 11.34
CA GLU A 16 1.26 -11.18 10.19
C GLU A 16 1.59 -9.74 9.77
N ASP A 17 2.12 -9.56 8.56
CA ASP A 17 2.16 -8.24 7.94
C ASP A 17 0.78 -7.92 7.36
N MET A 18 0.06 -7.05 8.05
CA MET A 18 -1.29 -6.61 7.69
C MET A 18 -1.30 -5.23 7.03
N ALA A 19 -0.16 -4.73 6.54
CA ALA A 19 -0.07 -3.41 5.93
C ALA A 19 -1.05 -3.21 4.76
N HIS A 20 -1.36 -4.28 4.00
CA HIS A 20 -2.29 -4.24 2.86
C HIS A 20 -3.55 -5.08 3.07
N SER A 21 -3.79 -5.58 4.28
CA SER A 21 -4.87 -6.53 4.55
C SER A 21 -5.62 -6.26 5.85
N LEU A 22 -5.65 -5.00 6.30
CA LEU A 22 -6.57 -4.58 7.36
C LEU A 22 -7.99 -5.02 7.01
N ARG A 23 -8.58 -5.84 7.88
CA ARG A 23 -9.92 -6.39 7.73
C ARG A 23 -10.90 -5.57 8.56
N GLY A 24 -12.08 -5.30 8.01
CA GLY A 24 -13.22 -4.83 8.81
C GLY A 24 -13.80 -5.98 9.65
N GLY A 25 -14.52 -5.62 10.71
CA GLY A 25 -15.10 -6.59 11.65
C GLY A 25 -14.09 -7.25 12.60
N ALA A 26 -14.58 -8.06 13.53
CA ALA A 26 -13.78 -8.76 14.54
C ALA A 26 -13.02 -9.99 13.98
N ALA A 27 -12.47 -9.89 12.77
CA ALA A 27 -11.70 -10.97 12.18
C ALA A 27 -10.49 -11.30 13.08
N PRO A 28 -10.38 -12.53 13.59
CA PRO A 28 -9.35 -12.87 14.55
C PRO A 28 -7.96 -12.86 13.91
N LEU A 29 -6.95 -12.57 14.72
CA LEU A 29 -5.56 -12.74 14.35
C LEU A 29 -5.27 -14.24 14.17
N VAL A 30 -4.60 -14.61 13.09
CA VAL A 30 -4.19 -15.99 12.80
C VAL A 30 -2.85 -16.31 13.49
N GLY A 31 -1.94 -15.35 13.45
CA GLY A 31 -0.62 -15.39 14.06
C GLY A 31 -0.61 -14.99 15.52
N HIS A 32 0.59 -14.76 16.03
CA HIS A 32 0.83 -14.26 17.37
C HIS A 32 0.76 -12.74 17.42
N ILE A 33 1.20 -12.09 16.35
CA ILE A 33 1.35 -10.63 16.24
C ILE A 33 0.85 -10.20 14.86
N GLY A 34 0.06 -9.13 14.81
CA GLY A 34 -0.31 -8.44 13.57
C GLY A 34 0.34 -7.05 13.53
N VAL A 35 0.94 -6.69 12.39
CA VAL A 35 1.54 -5.38 12.16
C VAL A 35 0.73 -4.63 11.12
N LEU A 36 0.24 -3.44 11.49
CA LEU A 36 -0.59 -2.61 10.64
C LEU A 36 0.16 -1.34 10.21
N SER A 37 -0.17 -0.86 9.02
CA SER A 37 0.37 0.38 8.47
C SER A 37 -0.75 1.32 8.08
N PHE A 38 -0.60 2.60 8.43
CA PHE A 38 -1.54 3.70 8.14
C PHE A 38 -0.92 4.78 7.25
N GLY A 39 0.02 4.36 6.39
CA GLY A 39 0.58 5.17 5.32
C GLY A 39 -0.47 5.61 4.27
N ARG A 40 -0.05 6.51 3.39
CA ARG A 40 -0.93 7.23 2.44
C ARG A 40 -1.69 6.32 1.47
N ASP A 41 -1.10 5.21 1.10
CA ASP A 41 -1.58 4.27 0.08
C ASP A 41 -2.22 3.00 0.69
N LYS A 42 -2.50 3.00 2.00
CA LYS A 42 -3.05 1.85 2.73
C LYS A 42 -4.58 1.86 2.72
N ILE A 43 -5.19 0.81 3.27
CA ILE A 43 -6.66 0.64 3.29
C ILE A 43 -7.34 1.83 3.98
N ILE A 44 -6.77 2.26 5.10
CA ILE A 44 -7.05 3.52 5.80
C ILE A 44 -5.73 4.24 6.07
N SER A 45 -5.78 5.58 6.19
CA SER A 45 -4.57 6.38 6.23
C SER A 45 -4.65 7.53 7.22
N SER A 46 -3.61 7.66 8.05
CA SER A 46 -3.32 8.86 8.84
C SER A 46 -2.08 9.59 8.31
N VAL A 47 -1.80 9.43 7.00
CA VAL A 47 -0.62 9.93 6.29
C VAL A 47 0.67 9.16 6.66
N PHE A 48 0.91 8.98 7.95
CA PHE A 48 1.93 8.11 8.51
C PHE A 48 1.42 7.49 9.81
N GLY A 49 1.80 6.25 10.06
CA GLY A 49 1.50 5.56 11.31
C GLY A 49 1.51 4.06 11.12
N GLY A 50 1.43 3.36 12.24
CA GLY A 50 1.26 1.92 12.29
C GLY A 50 0.74 1.51 13.65
N ALA A 51 0.34 0.25 13.76
CA ALA A 51 -0.06 -0.35 15.02
C ALA A 51 0.45 -1.79 15.08
N VAL A 52 0.57 -2.31 16.29
CA VAL A 52 0.81 -3.72 16.54
C VAL A 52 -0.38 -4.23 17.34
N VAL A 53 -0.89 -5.40 16.96
CA VAL A 53 -1.97 -6.10 17.65
C VAL A 53 -1.50 -7.49 18.06
N THR A 54 -1.89 -7.94 19.24
CA THR A 54 -1.58 -9.28 19.74
C THR A 54 -2.60 -9.67 20.81
N HIS A 55 -2.82 -10.98 20.98
CA HIS A 55 -3.60 -11.52 22.10
C HIS A 55 -2.72 -11.80 23.33
N ASP A 56 -1.40 -11.75 23.21
CA ASP A 56 -0.46 -11.94 24.32
C ASP A 56 -0.29 -10.63 25.09
N THR A 57 -0.87 -10.59 26.29
CA THR A 57 -0.82 -9.42 27.17
C THR A 57 0.58 -9.12 27.68
N ALA A 58 1.41 -10.14 27.90
CA ALA A 58 2.79 -9.95 28.36
C ALA A 58 3.66 -9.35 27.25
N LEU A 59 3.47 -9.81 26.01
CA LEU A 59 4.10 -9.20 24.84
C LEU A 59 3.61 -7.77 24.60
N LEU A 60 2.31 -7.52 24.73
CA LEU A 60 1.73 -6.19 24.59
C LEU A 60 2.37 -5.20 25.58
N THR A 61 2.49 -5.57 26.86
CA THR A 61 3.16 -4.72 27.87
C THR A 61 4.62 -4.43 27.50
N LYS A 62 5.35 -5.40 26.93
CA LYS A 62 6.73 -5.17 26.46
C LYS A 62 6.77 -4.15 25.31
N ILE A 63 5.87 -4.27 24.34
CA ILE A 63 5.76 -3.35 23.21
C ILE A 63 5.38 -1.95 23.69
N GLU A 64 4.41 -1.83 24.60
CA GLU A 64 3.99 -0.54 25.17
C GLU A 64 5.14 0.18 25.89
N ARG A 65 5.93 -0.55 26.69
CA ARG A 65 7.13 0.01 27.34
C ARG A 65 8.17 0.48 26.32
N ALA A 66 8.42 -0.31 25.28
CA ALA A 66 9.33 0.07 24.21
C ALA A 66 8.84 1.33 23.46
N GLN A 67 7.54 1.42 23.16
CA GLN A 67 6.94 2.59 22.52
C GLN A 67 6.97 3.82 23.43
N ALA A 68 6.76 3.66 24.73
CA ALA A 68 6.79 4.76 25.70
C ALA A 68 8.18 5.40 25.81
N ALA A 69 9.25 4.63 25.56
CA ALA A 69 10.63 5.12 25.55
C ALA A 69 10.99 5.94 24.29
N LEU A 70 10.18 5.89 23.23
CA LEU A 70 10.42 6.65 22.00
C LEU A 70 9.91 8.09 22.12
N ALA A 71 10.61 9.03 21.48
CA ALA A 71 10.20 10.42 21.45
C ALA A 71 8.94 10.65 20.60
N LEU A 72 8.20 11.72 20.88
CA LEU A 72 7.17 12.20 19.95
C LEU A 72 7.83 12.84 18.72
N PRO A 73 7.20 12.76 17.54
CA PRO A 73 7.72 13.43 16.36
C PRO A 73 7.70 14.96 16.53
N PRO A 74 8.64 15.69 15.91
CA PRO A 74 8.68 17.15 15.97
C PRO A 74 7.38 17.79 15.45
N ARG A 75 6.92 18.86 16.12
CA ARG A 75 5.65 19.54 15.78
C ARG A 75 5.60 20.02 14.33
N GLY A 76 6.70 20.54 13.79
CA GLY A 76 6.77 20.96 12.38
C GLY A 76 6.59 19.80 11.41
N TRP A 77 7.13 18.62 11.73
CA TRP A 77 6.92 17.41 10.94
C TRP A 77 5.46 16.95 11.01
N VAL A 78 4.84 16.98 12.20
CA VAL A 78 3.42 16.64 12.37
C VAL A 78 2.52 17.60 11.57
N ALA A 79 2.79 18.90 11.64
CA ALA A 79 2.05 19.91 10.87
C ALA A 79 2.16 19.66 9.35
N GLN A 80 3.34 19.30 8.86
CA GLN A 80 3.55 18.90 7.47
C GLN A 80 2.67 17.70 7.08
N GLN A 81 2.53 16.70 7.95
CA GLN A 81 1.68 15.53 7.68
C GLN A 81 0.20 15.87 7.70
N LEU A 82 -0.25 16.71 8.62
CA LEU A 82 -1.64 17.18 8.68
C LEU A 82 -2.02 18.05 7.46
N LEU A 83 -1.08 18.84 6.95
CA LEU A 83 -1.27 19.67 5.76
C LEU A 83 -1.33 18.84 4.47
N HIS A 84 -0.67 17.68 4.44
CA HIS A 84 -0.59 16.84 3.25
C HIS A 84 -1.92 16.48 2.59
N PRO A 85 -2.95 15.95 3.29
CA PRO A 85 -4.23 15.61 2.65
C PRO A 85 -4.93 16.83 2.04
N LEU A 86 -4.81 18.01 2.66
CA LEU A 86 -5.35 19.26 2.14
C LEU A 86 -4.66 19.67 0.84
N LEU A 87 -3.33 19.64 0.81
CA LEU A 87 -2.55 19.91 -0.39
C LEU A 87 -2.82 18.89 -1.50
N MET A 88 -2.98 17.62 -1.17
CA MET A 88 -3.30 16.57 -2.15
C MET A 88 -4.71 16.72 -2.72
N ALA A 89 -5.69 17.20 -1.94
CA ALA A 89 -7.02 17.51 -2.45
C ALA A 89 -6.96 18.61 -3.53
N ILE A 90 -6.12 19.63 -3.31
CA ILE A 90 -5.85 20.67 -4.30
C ILE A 90 -5.12 20.07 -5.51
N VAL A 91 -4.00 19.36 -5.31
CA VAL A 91 -3.24 18.77 -6.43
C VAL A 91 -4.12 17.89 -7.32
N LYS A 92 -4.94 17.01 -6.73
CA LYS A 92 -5.85 16.13 -7.48
C LYS A 92 -6.85 16.89 -8.32
N ARG A 93 -7.42 18.00 -7.80
CA ARG A 93 -8.38 18.84 -8.53
C ARG A 93 -7.79 19.41 -9.82
N TRP A 94 -6.50 19.74 -9.82
CA TRP A 94 -5.83 20.42 -10.93
C TRP A 94 -4.87 19.52 -11.72
N TYR A 95 -4.77 18.22 -11.39
CA TYR A 95 -3.77 17.30 -11.94
C TYR A 95 -3.89 17.12 -13.45
N PHE A 96 -5.11 16.83 -13.94
CA PHE A 96 -5.37 16.61 -15.37
C PHE A 96 -5.39 17.90 -16.21
N MET A 97 -5.40 19.07 -15.56
CA MET A 97 -5.27 20.38 -16.21
C MET A 97 -3.79 20.80 -16.39
N GLY A 98 -2.84 19.89 -16.14
CA GLY A 98 -1.39 20.14 -16.22
C GLY A 98 -0.80 20.94 -15.05
N LEU A 99 -1.61 21.78 -14.39
CA LEU A 99 -1.20 22.61 -13.26
C LEU A 99 -0.88 21.82 -11.99
N GLY A 100 -1.59 20.71 -11.73
CA GLY A 100 -1.38 19.91 -10.52
C GLY A 100 0.00 19.26 -10.46
N LYS A 101 0.63 18.98 -11.61
CA LYS A 101 2.02 18.49 -11.67
C LYS A 101 3.00 19.56 -11.18
N TRP A 102 2.80 20.81 -11.58
CA TRP A 102 3.61 21.95 -11.12
C TRP A 102 3.42 22.20 -9.62
N ILE A 103 2.18 22.16 -9.13
CA ILE A 103 1.86 22.31 -7.70
C ILE A 103 2.51 21.17 -6.90
N LEU A 104 2.45 19.93 -7.37
CA LEU A 104 3.09 18.79 -6.71
C LEU A 104 4.62 18.95 -6.64
N VAL A 105 5.26 19.30 -7.76
CA VAL A 105 6.71 19.50 -7.81
C VAL A 105 7.13 20.68 -6.93
N ALA A 106 6.40 21.80 -6.97
CA ALA A 106 6.65 22.95 -6.11
C ALA A 106 6.51 22.59 -4.63
N ALA A 107 5.42 21.91 -4.24
CA ALA A 107 5.19 21.49 -2.87
C ALA A 107 6.22 20.47 -2.36
N GLN A 108 6.73 19.59 -3.23
CA GLN A 108 7.86 18.69 -2.92
C GLN A 108 9.18 19.46 -2.76
N ARG A 109 9.47 20.44 -3.64
CA ARG A 109 10.68 21.27 -3.59
C ARG A 109 10.72 22.16 -2.34
N LEU A 110 9.57 22.72 -1.95
CA LEU A 110 9.40 23.50 -0.73
C LEU A 110 9.35 22.65 0.55
N ARG A 111 9.52 21.32 0.43
CA ARG A 111 9.41 20.36 1.55
C ARG A 111 8.08 20.46 2.29
N LEU A 112 7.01 20.90 1.63
CA LEU A 112 5.65 20.88 2.18
C LEU A 112 5.04 19.46 2.11
N LEU A 113 5.59 18.60 1.26
CA LEU A 113 5.19 17.20 1.13
C LEU A 113 6.39 16.29 1.42
N SER A 114 6.24 15.40 2.39
CA SER A 114 7.19 14.30 2.61
C SER A 114 7.00 13.23 1.55
N LYS A 115 8.11 12.65 1.09
CA LYS A 115 8.09 11.52 0.16
C LYS A 115 7.54 10.27 0.86
N ALA A 116 6.82 9.43 0.11
CA ALA A 116 6.24 8.19 0.62
C ALA A 116 7.31 7.13 0.97
N VAL A 117 8.45 7.16 0.27
CA VAL A 117 9.65 6.35 0.57
C VAL A 117 10.85 7.30 0.58
N ALA A 118 11.61 7.32 1.67
CA ALA A 118 12.84 8.10 1.75
C ALA A 118 13.96 7.44 0.92
N LEU A 119 14.86 8.26 0.36
CA LEU A 119 16.02 7.74 -0.39
C LEU A 119 16.92 6.83 0.47
N ARG A 120 16.93 7.04 1.78
CA ARG A 120 17.64 6.21 2.76
C ARG A 120 17.05 4.80 2.86
N GLU A 121 15.72 4.66 2.82
CA GLU A 121 15.05 3.36 2.86
C GLU A 121 15.39 2.52 1.63
N ARG A 122 15.52 3.16 0.45
CA ARG A 122 16.02 2.50 -0.77
C ARG A 122 17.46 2.03 -0.66
N ALA A 123 18.26 2.68 0.19
CA ALA A 123 19.64 2.30 0.47
C ALA A 123 19.78 1.33 1.67
N GLY A 124 18.68 0.73 2.14
CA GLY A 124 18.67 -0.21 3.26
C GLY A 124 18.80 0.44 4.65
N ALA A 125 18.82 1.78 4.75
CA ALA A 125 18.92 2.48 6.02
C ALA A 125 17.53 2.76 6.63
N PRO A 126 17.40 2.74 7.97
CA PRO A 126 16.11 2.96 8.62
C PRO A 126 15.55 4.36 8.34
N PRO A 127 14.23 4.51 8.20
CA PRO A 127 13.60 5.78 7.91
C PRO A 127 13.81 6.76 9.06
N ILE A 128 13.80 8.06 8.78
CA ILE A 128 13.99 9.12 9.80
C ILE A 128 13.00 9.05 10.97
N PHE A 129 11.83 8.44 10.77
CA PHE A 129 10.79 8.33 11.79
C PHE A 129 10.88 7.06 12.66
N HIS A 130 11.87 6.16 12.44
CA HIS A 130 11.96 4.88 13.15
C HIS A 130 12.15 5.00 14.68
N HIS A 131 12.58 6.17 15.16
CA HIS A 131 12.83 6.44 16.58
C HIS A 131 11.72 7.28 17.23
N TRP A 132 10.59 7.46 16.55
CA TRP A 132 9.43 8.18 17.07
C TRP A 132 8.27 7.22 17.36
N ARG A 133 7.53 7.50 18.44
CA ARG A 133 6.22 6.87 18.68
C ARG A 133 5.13 7.55 17.84
N TYR A 134 4.00 6.87 17.69
CA TYR A 134 2.88 7.37 16.90
C TYR A 134 2.32 8.70 17.45
N SER A 135 2.04 9.65 16.55
CA SER A 135 1.56 10.98 16.92
C SER A 135 0.08 10.96 17.30
N PRO A 136 -0.30 11.44 18.50
CA PRO A 136 -1.72 11.59 18.87
C PRO A 136 -2.51 12.47 17.88
N ALA A 137 -1.87 13.48 17.29
CA ALA A 137 -2.53 14.34 16.30
C ALA A 137 -2.88 13.59 15.00
N LEU A 138 -2.04 12.63 14.58
CA LEU A 138 -2.34 11.77 13.42
C LEU A 138 -3.37 10.69 13.77
N ALA A 139 -3.46 10.28 15.04
CA ALA A 139 -4.49 9.36 15.50
C ALA A 139 -5.91 9.90 15.29
N VAL A 140 -6.11 11.22 15.38
CA VAL A 140 -7.41 11.84 15.07
C VAL A 140 -7.84 11.57 13.62
N LEU A 141 -6.91 11.67 12.66
CA LEU A 141 -7.18 11.32 11.25
C LEU A 141 -7.51 9.83 11.11
N LEU A 142 -6.78 8.98 11.83
CA LEU A 142 -6.99 7.53 11.82
C LEU A 142 -8.39 7.15 12.32
N VAL A 143 -8.84 7.72 13.45
CA VAL A 143 -10.18 7.46 13.99
C VAL A 143 -11.27 7.84 12.98
N GLY A 144 -11.11 8.98 12.31
CA GLY A 144 -12.03 9.40 11.24
C GLY A 144 -12.02 8.49 10.01
N GLN A 145 -10.91 7.78 9.73
CA GLN A 145 -10.83 6.79 8.65
C GLN A 145 -11.35 5.43 9.07
N LEU A 146 -11.14 5.02 10.33
CA LEU A 146 -11.66 3.77 10.88
C LEU A 146 -13.19 3.73 10.79
N ALA A 147 -13.87 4.85 11.06
CA ALA A 147 -15.31 4.99 10.88
C ALA A 147 -15.79 4.76 9.42
N LYS A 148 -14.89 4.76 8.44
CA LYS A 148 -15.18 4.55 7.02
C LYS A 148 -14.72 3.19 6.51
N LEU A 149 -14.11 2.35 7.35
CA LEU A 149 -13.47 1.10 6.95
C LEU A 149 -14.45 0.16 6.24
N ASP A 150 -15.65 -0.02 6.79
CA ASP A 150 -16.65 -0.92 6.18
C ASP A 150 -17.11 -0.41 4.82
N THR A 151 -17.40 0.90 4.72
CA THR A 151 -17.73 1.54 3.44
C THR A 151 -16.61 1.39 2.42
N PHE A 152 -15.34 1.57 2.81
CA PHE A 152 -14.20 1.39 1.92
C PHE A 152 -14.02 -0.06 1.49
N THR A 153 -14.26 -1.00 2.40
CA THR A 153 -14.22 -2.44 2.15
C THR A 153 -15.26 -2.82 1.09
N GLN A 154 -16.51 -2.39 1.27
CA GLN A 154 -17.59 -2.66 0.31
C GLN A 154 -17.32 -2.04 -1.06
N ARG A 155 -16.83 -0.80 -1.12
CA ARG A 155 -16.48 -0.16 -2.39
C ARG A 155 -15.38 -0.91 -3.13
N ARG A 156 -14.36 -1.40 -2.43
CA ARG A 156 -13.31 -2.24 -3.04
C ARG A 156 -13.87 -3.53 -3.59
N ILE A 157 -14.71 -4.23 -2.84
CA ILE A 157 -15.38 -5.45 -3.29
C ILE A 157 -16.16 -5.18 -4.58
N THR A 158 -16.95 -4.10 -4.64
CA THR A 158 -17.68 -3.72 -5.85
C THR A 158 -16.75 -3.53 -7.06
N THR A 159 -15.65 -2.78 -6.91
CA THR A 159 -14.69 -2.57 -8.01
C THR A 159 -13.98 -3.86 -8.42
N VAL A 160 -13.58 -4.70 -7.45
CA VAL A 160 -12.96 -6.00 -7.74
C VAL A 160 -13.92 -6.90 -8.50
N ASN A 161 -15.20 -6.90 -8.15
CA ASN A 161 -16.23 -7.68 -8.83
C ASN A 161 -16.45 -7.20 -10.27
N GLN A 162 -16.42 -5.89 -10.52
CA GLN A 162 -16.48 -5.34 -11.89
C GLN A 162 -15.34 -5.86 -12.78
N TYR A 163 -14.12 -5.94 -12.25
CA TYR A 163 -12.98 -6.52 -12.95
C TYR A 163 -13.14 -8.04 -13.12
N ALA A 164 -13.49 -8.75 -12.05
CA ALA A 164 -13.65 -10.21 -12.06
C ALA A 164 -14.73 -10.69 -13.04
N GLU A 165 -15.79 -9.92 -13.26
CA GLU A 165 -16.82 -10.21 -14.26
C GLU A 165 -16.32 -10.14 -15.71
N ARG A 166 -15.33 -9.28 -15.99
CA ARG A 166 -14.93 -8.89 -17.35
C ARG A 166 -13.53 -9.34 -17.75
N ILE A 167 -12.74 -9.82 -16.78
CA ILE A 167 -11.35 -10.25 -16.95
C ILE A 167 -11.21 -11.64 -16.33
N ALA A 168 -11.05 -12.67 -17.17
CA ALA A 168 -10.95 -14.06 -16.73
C ALA A 168 -9.83 -14.28 -15.69
N ALA A 169 -8.67 -13.65 -15.88
CA ALA A 169 -7.52 -13.75 -14.98
C ALA A 169 -7.77 -13.17 -13.56
N VAL A 170 -8.83 -12.37 -13.38
CA VAL A 170 -9.17 -11.71 -12.12
C VAL A 170 -10.34 -12.42 -11.40
N ARG A 171 -11.00 -13.41 -12.03
CA ARG A 171 -12.17 -14.11 -11.46
C ARG A 171 -11.93 -14.68 -10.06
N GLY A 172 -10.72 -15.20 -9.80
CA GLY A 172 -10.35 -15.76 -8.49
C GLY A 172 -10.27 -14.75 -7.35
N TRP A 173 -10.31 -13.45 -7.66
CA TRP A 173 -10.28 -12.37 -6.66
C TRP A 173 -11.66 -11.84 -6.27
N ARG A 174 -12.73 -12.39 -6.85
CA ARG A 174 -14.11 -11.98 -6.59
C ARG A 174 -14.41 -11.95 -5.08
N ASP A 175 -15.19 -10.96 -4.67
CA ASP A 175 -15.66 -10.71 -3.29
C ASP A 175 -14.55 -10.35 -2.28
N LEU A 176 -13.31 -10.15 -2.74
CA LEU A 176 -12.21 -9.73 -1.87
C LEU A 176 -12.03 -8.20 -1.87
N PRO A 177 -11.80 -7.57 -0.71
CA PRO A 177 -11.59 -6.12 -0.60
C PRO A 177 -10.14 -5.73 -0.92
N LEU A 178 -9.64 -6.14 -2.08
CA LEU A 178 -8.24 -5.95 -2.44
C LEU A 178 -7.88 -4.45 -2.50
N LEU A 179 -6.77 -4.07 -1.85
CA LEU A 179 -6.21 -2.72 -1.92
C LEU A 179 -5.86 -2.32 -3.36
N ARG A 180 -5.51 -3.32 -4.17
CA ARG A 180 -5.16 -3.25 -5.57
C ARG A 180 -5.31 -4.65 -6.18
N VAL A 181 -5.81 -4.76 -7.41
CA VAL A 181 -5.98 -6.07 -8.06
C VAL A 181 -4.71 -6.42 -8.83
N PRO A 182 -4.01 -7.51 -8.48
CA PRO A 182 -2.85 -7.96 -9.25
C PRO A 182 -3.31 -8.61 -10.55
N LEU A 183 -2.67 -8.23 -11.65
CA LEU A 183 -2.89 -8.82 -12.97
C LEU A 183 -1.54 -8.99 -13.67
N ARG A 184 -1.26 -10.19 -14.17
CA ARG A 184 -0.02 -10.47 -14.91
C ARG A 184 -0.22 -10.17 -16.39
N VAL A 185 0.72 -9.44 -16.97
CA VAL A 185 0.76 -9.07 -18.39
C VAL A 185 2.16 -9.34 -18.94
N LYS A 186 2.27 -9.68 -20.22
CA LYS A 186 3.56 -9.99 -20.85
C LYS A 186 4.46 -8.74 -20.97
N GLU A 187 3.89 -7.65 -21.49
CA GLU A 187 4.63 -6.42 -21.80
C GLU A 187 4.32 -5.29 -20.80
N LYS A 188 4.63 -5.53 -19.52
CA LYS A 188 4.31 -4.61 -18.40
C LYS A 188 4.75 -3.17 -18.66
N THR A 189 6.00 -2.95 -19.04
CA THR A 189 6.56 -1.60 -19.19
C THR A 189 5.86 -0.83 -20.31
N ALA A 190 5.66 -1.46 -21.48
CA ALA A 190 4.98 -0.85 -22.61
C ALA A 190 3.53 -0.50 -22.26
N LEU A 191 2.81 -1.42 -21.62
CA LEU A 191 1.42 -1.22 -21.22
C LEU A 191 1.27 -0.09 -20.20
N LEU A 192 2.19 0.04 -19.23
CA LEU A 192 2.17 1.13 -18.25
C LEU A 192 2.47 2.50 -18.89
N LEU A 193 3.37 2.55 -19.87
CA LEU A 193 3.64 3.77 -20.63
C LEU A 193 2.40 4.21 -21.41
N GLN A 194 1.76 3.27 -22.09
CA GLN A 194 0.55 3.55 -22.86
C GLN A 194 -0.62 4.00 -21.98
N ALA A 195 -0.86 3.32 -20.85
CA ALA A 195 -1.88 3.72 -19.88
C ALA A 195 -1.67 5.17 -19.43
N ARG A 196 -0.41 5.57 -19.21
CA ARG A 196 -0.08 6.94 -18.81
C ARG A 196 -0.38 7.95 -19.92
N ASP A 197 -0.15 7.60 -21.19
CA ASP A 197 -0.46 8.47 -22.33
C ASP A 197 -1.97 8.67 -22.49
N GLU A 198 -2.76 7.65 -22.16
CA GLU A 198 -4.23 7.71 -22.07
C GLU A 198 -4.76 8.24 -20.73
N GLN A 199 -3.88 8.78 -19.89
CA GLN A 199 -4.21 9.36 -18.57
C GLN A 199 -4.82 8.35 -17.57
N LEU A 200 -4.61 7.06 -17.77
CA LEU A 200 -4.99 5.97 -16.86
C LEU A 200 -3.87 5.64 -15.87
N MET A 201 -4.19 5.67 -14.58
CA MET A 201 -3.23 5.41 -13.51
C MET A 201 -3.26 3.94 -13.08
N LEU A 202 -2.42 3.12 -13.72
CA LEU A 202 -2.13 1.75 -13.28
C LEU A 202 -0.90 1.72 -12.35
N GLY A 203 -0.89 0.80 -11.38
CA GLY A 203 0.23 0.67 -10.46
C GLY A 203 1.32 -0.29 -10.97
N ASP A 204 2.58 0.05 -10.73
CA ASP A 204 3.77 -0.68 -11.22
C ASP A 204 4.40 -1.64 -10.19
N TRP A 205 3.84 -1.72 -8.98
CA TRP A 205 4.34 -2.61 -7.94
C TRP A 205 4.04 -4.09 -8.27
N TYR A 206 4.95 -5.02 -8.14
CA TYR A 206 6.35 -4.88 -7.75
C TYR A 206 7.22 -4.81 -9.00
N ARG A 207 8.32 -4.05 -8.98
CA ARG A 207 9.26 -4.01 -10.12
C ARG A 207 10.35 -5.06 -10.03
N VAL A 208 10.66 -5.47 -8.81
CA VAL A 208 11.64 -6.52 -8.46
C VAL A 208 11.04 -7.42 -7.39
N ALA A 209 11.70 -8.55 -7.10
CA ALA A 209 11.21 -9.49 -6.09
C ALA A 209 11.12 -8.90 -4.67
N VAL A 210 11.97 -7.90 -4.36
CA VAL A 210 12.00 -7.20 -3.06
C VAL A 210 11.95 -5.69 -3.27
N GLU A 211 10.76 -5.09 -3.16
CA GLU A 211 10.54 -3.64 -3.28
C GLU A 211 10.69 -2.96 -1.90
N PRO A 212 11.16 -1.69 -1.79
CA PRO A 212 11.36 -0.70 -2.86
C PRO A 212 12.78 -0.60 -3.41
N CYS A 213 13.57 -1.66 -3.30
CA CYS A 213 14.94 -1.71 -3.83
C CYS A 213 14.93 -1.61 -5.37
N SER A 214 15.95 -0.98 -5.95
CA SER A 214 16.26 -1.19 -7.37
C SER A 214 16.98 -2.54 -7.56
N LEU A 215 17.14 -2.97 -8.82
CA LEU A 215 17.86 -4.21 -9.14
C LEU A 215 19.29 -4.21 -8.57
N GLU A 216 19.95 -3.06 -8.64
CA GLU A 216 21.32 -2.85 -8.15
C GLU A 216 21.40 -2.85 -6.61
N GLN A 217 20.27 -2.70 -5.92
CA GLN A 217 20.19 -2.59 -4.46
C GLN A 217 19.77 -3.91 -3.79
N LEU A 218 19.44 -4.94 -4.56
CA LEU A 218 18.99 -6.22 -4.01
C LEU A 218 20.06 -6.89 -3.11
N GLU A 219 21.34 -6.73 -3.45
CA GLU A 219 22.44 -7.25 -2.62
C GLU A 219 22.50 -6.59 -1.24
N LEU A 220 22.10 -5.32 -1.11
CA LEU A 220 22.10 -4.60 0.17
C LEU A 220 21.12 -5.20 1.19
N VAL A 221 20.08 -5.89 0.70
CA VAL A 221 19.09 -6.59 1.53
C VAL A 221 19.33 -8.10 1.57
N GLY A 222 20.49 -8.56 1.09
CA GLY A 222 20.89 -9.97 1.09
C GLY A 222 20.11 -10.83 0.10
N TYR A 223 19.45 -10.23 -0.89
CA TYR A 223 18.72 -10.98 -1.92
C TYR A 223 19.67 -11.44 -3.04
N VAL A 224 19.60 -12.72 -3.40
CA VAL A 224 20.43 -13.32 -4.46
C VAL A 224 19.61 -13.49 -5.74
N PRO A 225 19.96 -12.83 -6.86
CA PRO A 225 19.26 -13.02 -8.12
C PRO A 225 19.18 -14.48 -8.56
N GLY A 226 18.00 -14.94 -8.98
CA GLY A 226 17.73 -16.32 -9.35
C GLY A 226 17.30 -17.22 -8.18
N SER A 227 17.38 -16.75 -6.93
CA SER A 227 16.99 -17.58 -5.76
C SER A 227 15.48 -17.77 -5.64
N CYS A 228 14.68 -16.84 -6.19
CA CYS A 228 13.21 -16.90 -6.15
C CYS A 228 12.60 -16.64 -7.54
N PRO A 229 12.79 -17.55 -8.52
CA PRO A 229 12.45 -17.30 -9.92
C PRO A 229 10.97 -16.99 -10.14
N ARG A 230 10.07 -17.61 -9.36
CA ARG A 230 8.63 -17.32 -9.43
C ARG A 230 8.30 -15.89 -9.02
N ALA A 231 8.96 -15.35 -7.99
CA ALA A 231 8.76 -13.99 -7.52
C ALA A 231 9.33 -12.97 -8.53
N GLU A 232 10.49 -13.27 -9.10
CA GLU A 232 11.12 -12.44 -10.12
C GLU A 232 10.26 -12.33 -11.38
N ILE A 233 9.74 -13.46 -11.89
CA ILE A 233 8.84 -13.47 -13.04
C ILE A 233 7.55 -12.71 -12.68
N ALA A 234 6.96 -12.95 -11.51
CA ALA A 234 5.75 -12.26 -11.09
C ALA A 234 5.95 -10.73 -11.04
N ALA A 235 7.08 -10.24 -10.50
CA ALA A 235 7.38 -8.81 -10.45
C ALA A 235 7.52 -8.19 -11.86
N ARG A 236 8.13 -8.91 -12.81
CA ARG A 236 8.26 -8.43 -14.20
C ARG A 236 6.93 -8.30 -14.93
N GLU A 237 5.94 -9.10 -14.57
CA GLU A 237 4.67 -9.19 -15.28
C GLU A 237 3.51 -8.50 -14.56
N VAL A 238 3.57 -8.33 -13.25
CA VAL A 238 2.41 -7.86 -12.47
C VAL A 238 2.20 -6.35 -12.62
N ILE A 239 0.99 -5.97 -13.00
CA ILE A 239 0.43 -4.63 -12.84
C ILE A 239 -0.63 -4.64 -11.75
N ASN A 240 -0.97 -3.46 -11.24
CA ASN A 240 -2.01 -3.28 -10.23
C ASN A 240 -3.15 -2.45 -10.77
N LEU A 241 -4.35 -3.04 -10.80
CA LEU A 241 -5.55 -2.29 -11.15
C LEU A 241 -6.04 -1.50 -9.93
N PRO A 242 -6.48 -0.25 -10.14
CA PRO A 242 -6.90 0.62 -9.05
C PRO A 242 -8.23 0.14 -8.43
N THR A 243 -8.32 0.20 -7.11
CA THR A 243 -9.58 -0.06 -6.37
C THR A 243 -9.86 1.03 -5.34
N HIS A 244 -9.46 2.27 -5.64
CA HIS A 244 -9.53 3.34 -4.65
C HIS A 244 -10.99 3.58 -4.20
N PRO A 245 -11.29 3.73 -2.89
CA PRO A 245 -12.68 3.85 -2.43
C PRO A 245 -13.42 5.09 -2.93
N THR A 246 -12.74 6.06 -3.52
CA THR A 246 -13.36 7.26 -4.12
C THR A 246 -13.44 7.19 -5.65
N MET A 247 -13.06 6.05 -6.24
CA MET A 247 -13.06 5.85 -7.68
C MET A 247 -14.50 5.79 -8.20
N HIS A 248 -14.76 6.47 -9.30
CA HIS A 248 -16.05 6.44 -9.97
C HIS A 248 -16.21 5.12 -10.76
N PRO A 249 -17.41 4.54 -10.87
CA PRO A 249 -17.62 3.29 -11.62
C PRO A 249 -17.13 3.33 -13.07
N THR A 250 -17.13 4.51 -13.71
CA THR A 250 -16.61 4.67 -15.07
C THR A 250 -15.11 4.48 -15.17
N GLU A 251 -14.33 4.79 -14.12
CA GLU A 251 -12.87 4.61 -14.12
C GLU A 251 -12.50 3.12 -14.21
N ALA A 252 -13.27 2.25 -13.54
CA ALA A 252 -13.05 0.80 -13.65
C ALA A 252 -13.31 0.32 -15.08
N GLN A 253 -14.37 0.83 -15.70
CA GLN A 253 -14.72 0.49 -17.08
C GLN A 253 -13.68 0.99 -18.08
N GLN A 254 -13.11 2.18 -17.88
CA GLN A 254 -12.00 2.70 -18.70
C GLN A 254 -10.77 1.78 -18.62
N VAL A 255 -10.40 1.35 -17.41
CA VAL A 255 -9.31 0.37 -17.22
C VAL A 255 -9.62 -0.95 -17.94
N ILE A 256 -10.85 -1.45 -17.87
CA ILE A 256 -11.23 -2.69 -18.57
C ILE A 256 -11.11 -2.54 -20.08
N ASN A 257 -11.60 -1.44 -20.65
CA ASN A 257 -11.54 -1.19 -22.08
C ASN A 257 -10.08 -1.10 -22.56
N PHE A 258 -9.26 -0.32 -21.86
CA PHE A 258 -7.82 -0.21 -22.13
C PHE A 258 -7.14 -1.58 -22.13
N LEU A 259 -7.43 -2.43 -21.14
CA LEU A 259 -6.84 -3.77 -21.06
C LEU A 259 -7.30 -4.72 -22.17
N ARG A 260 -8.50 -4.54 -22.71
CA ARG A 260 -8.99 -5.31 -23.86
C ARG A 260 -8.30 -4.89 -25.16
N GLU A 261 -8.08 -3.59 -25.31
CA GLU A 261 -7.45 -3.01 -26.51
C GLU A 261 -5.94 -3.26 -26.55
N HIS A 262 -5.27 -3.18 -25.40
CA HIS A 262 -3.80 -3.17 -25.34
C HIS A 262 -3.17 -4.28 -24.49
N GLY A 263 -3.93 -4.85 -23.55
CA GLY A 263 -3.42 -5.85 -22.61
C GLY A 263 -3.41 -7.28 -23.13
N ASN A 264 -3.98 -7.55 -24.32
CA ASN A 264 -4.18 -8.90 -24.87
C ASN A 264 -4.89 -9.85 -23.88
N ILE A 265 -5.87 -9.32 -23.13
CA ILE A 265 -6.57 -10.08 -22.09
C ILE A 265 -7.85 -10.67 -22.66
N SER A 266 -7.97 -11.99 -22.65
CA SER A 266 -9.20 -12.68 -23.02
C SER A 266 -10.31 -12.39 -22.01
N SER A 267 -11.51 -12.10 -22.51
CA SER A 267 -12.77 -11.96 -21.76
C SER A 267 -13.12 -13.21 -20.94
#